data_AF-A0A919HPY1-F1
#
_entry.id   AF-A0A919HPY1-F1
#
_cell.length_a   1.000
_cell.length_b   1.000
_cell.length_c   1.000
_cell.angle_alpha   90.00
_cell.angle_beta   90.00
_cell.angle_gamma   90.00
#
_symmetry.space_group_name_H-M   'P 1'
#
loop_
_entity.id
_entity.type
_entity.pdbx_description
1 polymer ?
#
loop_
_entity_poly.entity_id
_entity_poly.type
_entity_poly.pdbx_seq_one_letter_code
_entity_poly.pdbx_strand_id
1 'polypeptide(L)'
;MTLDTLSQVSGRDRWSLSRDFRTLYGTSPWRYVMMRRLDFCRQRMRAGERLVDIAADAGFADQSHMTRQFISRFGLSPGRWLRAIRG
;
A
#
# COMPACT_ATOMS: atom_id res chain seq x y z
N MET A 1 -3.76 -8.28 -4.13
CA MET A 1 -4.41 -7.79 -5.36
C MET A 1 -3.34 -7.49 -6.39
N THR A 2 -3.30 -8.23 -7.50
CA THR A 2 -2.29 -8.05 -8.56
C THR A 2 -2.88 -7.25 -9.73
N LEU A 3 -2.03 -6.82 -10.67
CA LEU A 3 -2.48 -6.17 -11.91
C LEU A 3 -3.42 -7.08 -12.72
N ASP A 4 -3.20 -8.39 -12.61
CA ASP A 4 -4.01 -9.42 -13.26
C ASP A 4 -5.42 -9.49 -12.66
N THR A 5 -5.50 -9.48 -11.32
CA THR A 5 -6.79 -9.37 -10.62
C THR A 5 -7.55 -8.11 -11.03
N LEU A 6 -6.87 -6.97 -11.17
CA LEU A 6 -7.50 -5.72 -11.59
C LEU A 6 -7.98 -5.76 -13.05
N SER A 7 -7.22 -6.40 -13.94
CA SER A 7 -7.60 -6.58 -15.35
C SER A 7 -8.86 -7.43 -15.47
N GLN A 8 -8.93 -8.56 -14.75
CA GLN A 8 -10.11 -9.44 -14.78
C GLN A 8 -11.36 -8.77 -14.23
N VAL A 9 -11.25 -8.01 -13.15
CA VAL A 9 -12.42 -7.37 -12.50
C VAL A 9 -12.89 -6.12 -13.28
N SER A 10 -12.01 -5.47 -14.04
CA SER A 10 -12.35 -4.26 -14.82
C SER A 10 -12.76 -4.51 -16.27
N GLY A 11 -12.55 -5.73 -16.79
CA GLY A 11 -12.78 -6.05 -18.20
C GLY A 11 -11.82 -5.34 -19.17
N ARG A 12 -10.73 -4.75 -18.66
CA ARG A 12 -9.72 -4.01 -19.43
C ARG A 12 -8.43 -4.82 -19.48
N ASP A 13 -7.76 -4.83 -20.63
CA ASP A 13 -6.42 -5.41 -20.72
C ASP A 13 -5.41 -4.60 -19.87
N ARG A 14 -4.27 -5.23 -19.53
CA ARG A 14 -3.25 -4.64 -18.65
C ARG A 14 -2.70 -3.29 -19.16
N TRP A 15 -2.63 -3.09 -20.46
CA TRP A 15 -2.08 -1.88 -21.06
C TRP A 15 -3.07 -0.72 -20.98
N SER A 16 -4.35 -0.97 -21.30
CA SER A 16 -5.43 0.00 -21.09
C SER A 16 -5.53 0.40 -19.62
N LEU A 17 -5.48 -0.57 -18.70
CA LEU A 17 -5.50 -0.29 -17.25
C LEU A 17 -4.31 0.57 -16.81
N SER A 18 -3.11 0.29 -17.32
CA SER A 18 -1.92 1.06 -16.98
C SER A 18 -1.98 2.50 -17.50
N ARG A 19 -2.53 2.68 -18.71
CA ARG A 19 -2.77 4.00 -19.32
C ARG A 19 -3.79 4.79 -18.52
N ASP A 20 -4.94 4.19 -18.21
CA ASP A 20 -6.01 4.84 -17.44
C ASP A 20 -5.51 5.30 -16.07
N PHE A 21 -4.73 4.47 -15.37
CA PHE A 21 -4.15 4.86 -14.09
C PHE A 21 -3.15 6.01 -14.20
N ARG A 22 -2.37 6.07 -15.29
CA ARG A 22 -1.44 7.18 -15.50
C ARG A 22 -2.19 8.47 -15.84
N THR A 23 -3.27 8.39 -16.61
CA THR A 23 -4.14 9.53 -16.96
C THR A 23 -4.91 10.05 -15.75
N LEU A 24 -5.53 9.15 -14.97
CA LEU A 24 -6.43 9.52 -13.87
C LEU A 24 -5.71 9.78 -12.54
N TYR A 25 -4.61 9.07 -12.28
CA TYR A 25 -3.93 9.09 -10.98
C TYR A 25 -2.43 9.41 -11.08
N GLY A 26 -1.88 9.64 -12.28
CA GLY A 26 -0.47 10.01 -12.48
C GLY A 26 0.53 8.88 -12.19
N THR A 27 0.08 7.65 -11.95
CA THR A 27 0.92 6.53 -11.48
C THR A 27 0.51 5.20 -12.10
N SER A 28 1.32 4.15 -11.95
CA SER A 28 0.92 2.79 -12.33
C SER A 28 -0.10 2.20 -11.35
N PRO A 29 -0.93 1.22 -11.79
CA PRO A 29 -1.92 0.59 -10.92
C PRO A 29 -1.30 -0.06 -9.68
N TRP A 30 -0.17 -0.76 -9.84
CA TRP A 30 0.54 -1.37 -8.71
C TRP A 30 0.99 -0.34 -7.67
N ARG A 31 1.57 0.78 -8.13
CA ARG A 31 2.04 1.84 -7.24
C ARG A 31 0.87 2.55 -6.55
N TYR A 32 -0.27 2.70 -7.22
CA TYR A 32 -1.49 3.21 -6.60
C TYR A 32 -2.00 2.27 -5.49
N VAL A 33 -2.13 0.97 -5.76
CA VAL A 33 -2.55 -0.02 -4.75
C VAL A 33 -1.60 -0.02 -3.57
N MET A 34 -0.29 0.00 -3.82
CA MET A 34 0.71 0.06 -2.75
C MET A 34 0.57 1.31 -1.89
N MET A 35 0.36 2.48 -2.52
CA MET A 35 0.11 3.73 -1.80
C MET A 35 -1.14 3.63 -0.91
N ARG A 36 -2.26 3.12 -1.44
CA ARG A 36 -3.50 2.96 -0.68
C ARG A 36 -3.35 2.01 0.50
N ARG A 37 -2.62 0.90 0.34
CA ARG A 37 -2.29 -0.04 1.42
C ARG A 37 -1.47 0.62 2.52
N LEU A 38 -0.43 1.35 2.13
CA LEU A 38 0.43 2.05 3.08
C LEU A 38 -0.30 3.19 3.80
N ASP A 39 -1.24 3.87 3.13
CA ASP A 39 -2.13 4.86 3.75
C ASP A 39 -3.04 4.22 4.80
N PHE A 40 -3.65 3.07 4.49
CA PHE A 40 -4.40 2.28 5.46
C PHE A 40 -3.52 1.92 6.66
N CYS A 41 -2.30 1.41 6.43
CA CYS A 41 -1.40 1.07 7.52
C CYS A 41 -1.12 2.28 8.43
N ARG A 42 -0.87 3.47 7.86
CA ARG A 42 -0.65 4.70 8.66
C ARG A 42 -1.84 5.03 9.56
N GLN A 43 -3.07 4.88 9.06
CA GLN A 43 -4.28 5.16 9.83
C GLN A 43 -4.42 4.18 11.00
N ARG A 44 -4.23 2.88 10.74
CA ARG A 44 -4.34 1.83 11.76
C ARG A 44 -3.22 1.87 12.80
N MET A 45 -2.00 2.20 12.38
CA MET A 45 -0.88 2.45 13.28
C MET A 45 -1.17 3.59 14.25
N ARG A 46 -1.81 4.68 13.78
CA ARG A 46 -2.22 5.80 14.64
C ARG A 46 -3.30 5.39 15.63
N ALA A 47 -4.21 4.51 15.24
CA ALA A 47 -5.22 3.92 16.11
C ALA A 47 -4.65 2.93 17.15
N GLY A 48 -3.36 2.59 17.08
CA GLY A 48 -2.68 1.74 18.06
C GLY A 48 -2.80 0.24 17.81
N GLU A 49 -3.24 -0.16 16.61
CA GLU A 49 -3.34 -1.58 16.24
C GLU A 49 -1.95 -2.25 16.07
N ARG A 50 -1.89 -3.57 16.24
CA ARG A 50 -0.62 -4.32 16.16
C ARG A 50 -0.18 -4.45 14.70
N LEU A 51 1.12 -4.28 14.45
CA LEU A 51 1.68 -4.30 13.10
C LEU A 51 1.42 -5.58 12.31
N VAL A 52 1.31 -6.72 12.99
CA VAL A 52 1.00 -8.01 12.36
C VAL A 52 -0.42 -8.04 11.79
N ASP A 53 -1.39 -7.53 12.56
CA ASP A 53 -2.80 -7.47 12.14
C ASP A 53 -2.96 -6.47 10.99
N ILE A 54 -2.33 -5.29 11.12
CA ILE A 54 -2.31 -4.26 10.07
C ILE A 54 -1.76 -4.81 8.75
N ALA A 55 -0.71 -5.64 8.79
CA ALA A 55 -0.11 -6.22 7.60
C ALA A 55 -1.08 -7.18 6.89
N ALA A 56 -1.77 -8.02 7.66
CA ALA A 56 -2.78 -8.94 7.15
C ALA A 56 -3.96 -8.19 6.53
N ASP A 57 -4.51 -7.20 7.25
CA ASP A 57 -5.68 -6.42 6.82
C ASP A 57 -5.39 -5.56 5.57
N ALA A 58 -4.18 -5.02 5.47
CA ALA A 58 -3.73 -4.30 4.28
C ALA A 58 -3.39 -5.24 3.10
N GLY A 59 -3.43 -6.55 3.31
CA GLY A 59 -3.18 -7.57 2.30
C GLY A 59 -1.70 -7.72 1.91
N PHE A 60 -0.77 -7.45 2.83
CA PHE A 60 0.63 -7.85 2.69
C PHE A 60 0.78 -9.35 2.99
N ALA A 61 1.86 -9.94 2.46
CA ALA A 61 2.16 -11.36 2.69
C ALA A 61 2.49 -11.63 4.17
N ASP A 62 3.19 -10.69 4.79
CA ASP A 62 3.59 -10.72 6.19
C ASP A 62 4.00 -9.30 6.66
N GLN A 63 4.26 -9.14 7.96
CA GLN A 63 4.69 -7.87 8.55
C GLN A 63 6.04 -7.38 8.01
N SER A 64 6.96 -8.28 7.66
CA SER A 64 8.28 -7.94 7.12
C SER A 64 8.19 -7.37 5.71
N HIS A 65 7.30 -7.90 4.87
CA HIS A 65 6.97 -7.37 3.56
C HIS A 65 6.34 -5.98 3.69
N MET A 66 5.35 -5.82 4.58
CA MET A 66 4.78 -4.50 4.87
C MET A 66 5.87 -3.50 5.29
N THR A 67 6.74 -3.90 6.22
CA THR A 67 7.81 -3.04 6.75
C THR A 67 8.79 -2.59 5.66
N ARG A 68 9.20 -3.48 4.76
CA ARG A 68 10.06 -3.13 3.61
C ARG A 68 9.42 -2.10 2.69
N GLN A 69 8.13 -2.27 2.37
CA GLN A 69 7.39 -1.32 1.53
C GLN A 69 7.18 0.02 2.25
N PHE A 70 6.92 -0.02 3.55
CA PHE A 70 6.75 1.18 4.38
C PHE A 70 8.03 2.01 4.43
N ILE A 71 9.19 1.37 4.67
CA ILE A 71 10.50 2.04 4.64
C ILE A 71 10.78 2.61 3.25
N SER A 72 10.54 1.84 2.19
CA SER A 72 10.74 2.30 0.81
C SER A 72 9.94 3.57 0.51
N ARG A 73 8.74 3.70 1.08
CA ARG A 73 7.84 4.84 0.82
C ARG A 73 8.03 6.04 1.76
N PHE A 74 8.37 5.82 3.02
CA PHE A 74 8.40 6.85 4.07
C PHE A 74 9.77 7.07 4.70
N GLY A 75 10.79 6.28 4.32
CA GLY A 75 12.17 6.40 4.83
C GLY A 75 12.37 5.91 6.27
N LEU A 76 11.30 5.56 6.99
CA LEU A 76 11.33 5.14 8.39
C LEU A 76 10.61 3.80 8.57
N SER A 77 11.05 3.00 9.54
CA SER A 77 10.28 1.84 9.97
C SER A 77 8.98 2.29 10.67
N PRO A 78 7.91 1.46 10.67
CA PRO A 78 6.64 1.80 11.30
C PRO A 78 6.76 2.35 12.73
N GLY A 79 7.54 1.69 13.59
CA GLY A 79 7.75 2.14 14.97
C GLY A 79 8.50 3.47 15.08
N ARG A 80 9.50 3.71 14.22
CA ARG A 80 10.21 5.01 14.17
C ARG A 80 9.30 6.12 13.65
N TRP A 81 8.52 5.83 12.62
CA TRP A 81 7.53 6.77 12.08
C TRP A 81 6.48 7.14 13.13
N LEU A 82 5.94 6.17 13.88
CA LEU A 82 4.99 6.42 14.96
C LEU A 82 5.56 7.31 16.08
N ARG A 83 6.82 7.10 16.47
CA ARG A 83 7.50 7.97 17.44
C ARG A 83 7.67 9.39 16.91
N ALA A 84 8.08 9.53 15.65
CA ALA A 84 8.34 10.83 15.02
C ALA A 84 7.08 11.69 14.81
N ILE A 85 5.87 11.10 14.84
CA ILE A 85 4.61 11.86 14.72
C ILE A 85 3.90 12.09 16.06
N ARG A 86 4.40 11.48 17.14
CA ARG A 86 3.84 11.59 18.51
C ARG A 86 4.66 12.50 19.40
N GLY A 87 5.95 12.67 19.10
CA GLY A 87 6.79 13.76 19.62
C GLY A 87 6.71 14.96 18.71
#